data_AF-A0A846YRT1-F1
#
_entry.id   AF-A0A846YRT1-F1
#
_cell.length_a   1.000
_cell.length_b   1.000
_cell.length_c   1.000
_cell.angle_alpha   90.00
_cell.angle_beta   90.00
_cell.angle_gamma   90.00
#
_symmetry.space_group_name_H-M   'P 1'
#
loop_
_entity.id
_entity.type
_entity.pdbx_description
1 polymer ?
#
loop_
_entity_poly.entity_id
_entity_poly.type
_entity_poly.pdbx_seq_one_letter_code
_entity_poly.pdbx_strand_id
1 'polypeptide(L)' 'MGETALNEPVALLLLQHLFRPEWTITLDGDGVWHAVRQVSVSASDVDGLLDMIGAADAAAVERARYVMRER' A
#
# COMPACT_ATOMS: atom_id res chain seq x y z
N MET A 1 19.06 -0.40 16.35
CA MET A 1 18.43 0.92 16.10
C MET A 1 17.07 0.60 15.52
N GLY A 2 16.05 0.49 16.37
CA GLY A 2 14.72 0.05 15.94
C GLY A 2 14.02 1.23 15.30
N GLU A 3 14.18 1.36 13.99
CA GLU A 3 13.22 2.13 13.20
C GLU A 3 11.85 1.55 13.52
N THR A 4 10.89 2.42 13.83
CA THR A 4 9.49 2.04 14.04
C THR A 4 8.94 1.52 12.73
N ALA A 5 9.30 0.28 12.37
CA ALA A 5 8.62 -0.49 11.36
C ALA A 5 7.16 -0.53 11.82
N LEU A 6 6.31 0.19 11.10
CA LEU A 6 4.87 0.07 11.26
C LEU A 6 4.58 -1.43 11.25
N ASN A 7 4.00 -1.97 12.33
CA ASN A 7 3.70 -3.39 12.43
C ASN A 7 3.03 -3.84 11.14
N GLU A 8 3.63 -4.75 10.37
CA GLU A 8 3.24 -5.06 8.99
C GLU A 8 1.73 -5.36 8.86
N PRO A 9 1.11 -6.13 9.78
CA PRO A 9 -0.33 -6.23 9.90
C PRO A 9 -1.11 -4.90 9.98
N VAL A 10 -0.63 -3.94 10.76
CA VAL A 10 -1.24 -2.61 10.89
C VAL A 10 -1.05 -1.81 9.60
N ALA A 11 0.13 -1.88 9.00
CA ALA A 11 0.41 -1.28 7.70
C ALA A 11 -0.55 -1.84 6.62
N LEU A 12 -0.74 -3.15 6.60
CA LEU A 12 -1.62 -3.82 5.66
C LEU A 12 -3.07 -3.36 5.80
N LEU A 13 -3.59 -3.31 7.03
CA LEU A 13 -4.94 -2.83 7.28
C LEU A 13 -5.13 -1.37 6.85
N LEU A 14 -4.13 -0.52 7.13
CA LEU A 14 -4.17 0.88 6.72
C LEU A 14 -4.17 1.00 5.19
N LEU A 15 -3.27 0.32 4.50
CA LEU A 15 -3.20 0.35 3.03
C LEU A 15 -4.48 -0.18 2.39
N GLN A 16 -5.02 -1.29 2.89
CA GLN A 16 -6.31 -1.80 2.43
C GLN A 16 -7.45 -0.82 2.67
N HIS A 17 -7.40 -0.01 3.73
CA HIS A 17 -8.42 1.01 3.96
C HIS A 17 -8.28 2.19 2.99
N LEU A 18 -7.06 2.64 2.72
CA LEU A 18 -6.78 3.82 1.91
C LEU A 18 -6.98 3.60 0.41
N PHE A 19 -6.67 2.41 -0.09
CA PHE A 19 -6.70 2.10 -1.52
C PHE A 19 -7.91 1.27 -1.96
N ARG A 20 -8.81 0.93 -1.04
CA ARG A 20 -10.13 0.37 -1.40
C ARG A 20 -11.03 1.47 -1.97
N PRO A 21 -11.90 1.13 -2.94
CA PRO A 21 -12.12 -0.20 -3.52
C PRO A 21 -11.19 -0.56 -4.69
N GLU A 22 -10.33 0.34 -5.14
CA GLU A 22 -9.63 0.20 -6.42
C GLU A 22 -8.51 -0.84 -6.41
N TRP A 23 -7.80 -0.98 -5.29
CA TRP A 23 -6.69 -1.92 -5.17
C TRP A 23 -6.95 -2.97 -4.09
N THR A 24 -6.67 -4.21 -4.43
CA THR A 24 -6.56 -5.32 -3.46
C THR A 24 -5.11 -5.43 -3.04
N ILE A 25 -4.82 -5.16 -1.76
CA ILE A 25 -3.47 -5.20 -1.19
C ILE A 25 -3.35 -6.37 -0.22
N THR A 26 -2.32 -7.19 -0.37
CA THR A 26 -2.02 -8.35 0.48
C THR A 26 -0.54 -8.39 0.84
N LEU A 27 -0.22 -9.02 1.97
CA LEU A 27 1.14 -9.40 2.36
C LEU A 27 1.18 -10.92 2.41
N ASP A 28 2.12 -11.54 1.70
CA ASP A 28 2.25 -13.00 1.69
C ASP A 28 3.09 -13.53 2.86
N GLY A 29 3.24 -14.86 2.92
CA GLY A 29 4.00 -15.53 3.98
C GLY A 29 5.51 -15.30 3.93
N ASP A 30 6.02 -14.78 2.81
CA ASP A 30 7.44 -14.47 2.59
C ASP A 30 7.75 -12.99 2.87
N GLY A 31 6.75 -12.20 3.31
CA GLY A 31 6.89 -10.77 3.59
C GLY A 31 6.85 -9.89 2.34
N VAL A 32 6.39 -10.42 1.20
CA VAL A 32 6.26 -9.65 -0.04
C VAL A 32 4.88 -9.01 -0.10
N TRP A 33 4.88 -7.71 -0.36
CA TRP A 33 3.69 -6.91 -0.58
C TRP A 33 3.19 -7.08 -2.01
N HIS A 34 1.88 -7.27 -2.17
CA HIS A 34 1.23 -7.40 -3.48
C HIS A 34 0.06 -6.42 -3.56
N ALA A 35 -0.08 -5.75 -4.70
CA ALA A 35 -1.23 -4.92 -5.02
C ALA A 35 -1.77 -5.24 -6.41
N VAL A 36 -3.08 -5.49 -6.47
CA VAL A 36 -3.79 -5.90 -7.70
C VAL A 36 -4.94 -4.95 -7.99
N ARG A 37 -4.95 -4.43 -9.22
CA ARG A 37 -6.09 -3.74 -9.85
C ARG A 37 -6.27 -4.24 -11.28
N GLN A 38 -5.88 -3.44 -12.28
CA GLN A 38 -5.76 -3.80 -13.69
C GLN A 38 -4.36 -4.35 -14.00
N VAL A 39 -3.39 -3.94 -13.19
CA VAL A 39 -2.02 -4.44 -13.18
C VAL A 39 -1.73 -5.05 -11.82
N SER A 40 -0.80 -6.00 -11.79
CA SER A 40 -0.29 -6.61 -10.56
C SER A 40 1.11 -6.07 -10.31
N VAL A 41 1.36 -5.57 -9.10
CA VAL A 41 2.66 -5.08 -8.66
C VAL A 41 3.03 -5.75 -7.34
N SER A 42 4.32 -6.00 -7.13
CA SER A 42 4.84 -6.65 -5.92
C SER A 42 6.17 -6.06 -5.45
N ALA A 43 6.32 -5.80 -4.16
CA ALA A 43 7.53 -5.20 -3.60
C ALA A 43 7.94 -5.88 -2.27
N SER A 44 9.22 -5.81 -1.93
CA SER A 44 9.77 -6.36 -0.67
C SER A 44 9.40 -5.54 0.56
N ASP A 45 8.90 -4.32 0.37
CA ASP A 45 8.58 -3.38 1.43
C ASP A 45 7.42 -2.46 1.01
N VAL A 46 6.86 -1.75 2.00
CA VAL A 46 5.70 -0.87 1.81
C VAL A 46 6.03 0.31 0.90
N ASP A 47 7.21 0.91 1.05
CA ASP A 47 7.58 2.10 0.28
C ASP A 47 7.71 1.77 -1.21
N GLY A 48 8.38 0.66 -1.54
CA GLY A 48 8.45 0.15 -2.91
C GLY A 48 7.08 -0.22 -3.47
N LEU A 49 6.15 -0.73 -2.66
CA LEU A 49 4.79 -0.99 -3.09
C LEU A 49 4.06 0.31 -3.46
N LEU A 50 4.18 1.34 -2.62
CA LEU A 50 3.55 2.64 -2.83
C LEU A 50 4.11 3.34 -4.08
N ASP A 51 5.41 3.26 -4.32
CA ASP A 51 6.04 3.78 -5.53
C ASP A 51 5.49 3.11 -6.79
N MET A 52 5.33 1.78 -6.76
CA MET A 52 4.75 1.04 -7.89
C MET A 52 3.27 1.32 -8.12
N ILE A 53 2.48 1.46 -7.05
CA ILE A 53 1.08 1.89 -7.15
C ILE A 53 1.03 3.31 -7.74
N GLY A 54 1.89 4.23 -7.29
CA GLY A 54 1.95 5.60 -7.81
C GLY A 54 2.35 5.67 -9.28
N ALA A 55 3.27 4.81 -9.72
CA ALA A 55 3.65 4.69 -11.13
C ALA A 55 2.50 4.14 -11.99
N ALA A 56 1.69 3.23 -11.47
CA ALA A 56 0.56 2.63 -12.17
C ALA A 56 -0.71 3.50 -12.15
N ASP A 57 -0.96 4.19 -11.04
CA ASP A 57 -2.17 4.97 -10.77
C ASP A 57 -1.85 6.12 -9.79
N ALA A 58 -1.24 7.20 -10.31
CA ALA A 58 -0.93 8.37 -9.50
C ALA A 58 -2.16 8.98 -8.81
N ALA A 59 -3.35 8.85 -9.40
CA ALA A 59 -4.59 9.34 -8.81
C ALA A 59 -5.00 8.55 -7.56
N ALA A 60 -4.66 7.25 -7.47
CA ALA A 60 -4.89 6.45 -6.26
C ALA A 60 -4.07 6.96 -5.07
N VAL A 61 -2.82 7.37 -5.30
CA VAL A 61 -1.97 7.95 -4.25
C VAL A 61 -2.52 9.29 -3.76
N GLU A 62 -3.02 10.14 -4.67
CA GLU A 62 -3.64 11.40 -4.26
C GLU A 62 -4.96 11.20 -3.48
N ARG A 63 -5.77 10.20 -3.86
CA ARG A 63 -6.96 9.82 -3.06
C ARG A 63 -6.58 9.33 -1.66
N ALA A 64 -5.57 8.48 -1.55
CA ALA A 64 -5.08 8.00 -0.26
C ALA A 64 -4.58 9.17 0.63
N ARG A 65 -3.84 10.13 0.04
CA ARG A 65 -3.40 11.36 0.73
C ARG A 65 -4.55 12.23 1.20
N TYR A 66 -5.61 12.34 0.39
CA TYR A 66 -6.81 13.08 0.75
C TYR A 66 -7.50 12.49 1.99
N VAL A 67 -7.69 11.17 2.01
CA VAL A 67 -8.24 10.44 3.17
C VAL A 67 -7.40 10.63 4.43
N MET A 68 -6.07 10.71 4.30
CA MET A 68 -5.18 10.98 5.43
C MET A 68 -5.27 12.42 5.97
N ARG A 69 -5.62 13.42 5.13
CA ARG A 69 -5.74 14.83 5.56
C ARG A 69 -7.06 15.17 6.24
N GLU A 70 -8.12 14.42 5.98
CA GLU A 70 -9.44 14.67 6.56
C GLU A 70 -9.62 14.06 7.97
N ARG A 71 -8.52 13.83 8.69
CA ARG A 71 -8.50 13.40 10.09
C ARG A 71 -7.53 14.22 10.92
#